data_AF-A0A650LW40-F1
#
_entry.id   AF-A0A650LW40-F1
#
_cell.length_a   1.000
_cell.length_b   1.000
_cell.length_c   1.000
_cell.angle_alpha   90.00
_cell.angle_beta   90.00
_cell.angle_gamma   90.00
#
_symmetry.space_group_name_H-M   'P 1'
#
loop_
_entity.id
_entity.type
_entity.pdbx_description
1 polymer ?
#
loop_
_entity_poly.entity_id
_entity_poly.type
_entity_poly.pdbx_seq_one_letter_code
_entity_poly.pdbx_strand_id
1 'polypeptide(L)'
;MKKKLISILCISMIFILAGCSISDKKADTQKNDTDKSQNVKDDSENYSSGTKENDEIMQTHDNKSDVDDKKNKSSDDANEKYTQQSNTVNNKQTEENAANDSQKQKDSVKSKVKLHEGIYFDDKCFGENALKDYCEIEISNVTDTSFDFTVYEVNVTDEKEDRKMIFLKNTAVFTGTGTEAAFYGKDYTLSFTFPDNHRAYPVVTDMQVSGFKKLEGKTYVNNRIPGHEFG
;
A
#
# COMPACT_ATOMS: atom_id res chain seq x y z
N MET A 1 -29.07 40.65 -11.05
CA MET A 1 -28.15 41.47 -10.22
C MET A 1 -28.88 42.02 -9.00
N LYS A 2 -28.71 41.41 -7.83
CA LYS A 2 -29.04 42.00 -6.51
C LYS A 2 -27.96 41.56 -5.51
N LYS A 3 -27.47 42.52 -4.74
CA LYS A 3 -26.13 42.57 -4.12
C LYS A 3 -26.04 41.69 -2.87
N LYS A 4 -24.92 40.97 -2.71
CA LYS A 4 -24.54 40.23 -1.50
C LYS A 4 -24.08 41.23 -0.42
N LEU A 5 -24.64 41.15 0.79
CA LEU A 5 -24.13 41.84 1.98
C LEU A 5 -23.20 40.88 2.72
N ILE A 6 -21.91 41.20 2.71
CA ILE A 6 -20.85 40.54 3.46
C ILE A 6 -20.71 41.29 4.78
N SER A 7 -21.00 40.62 5.90
CA SER A 7 -20.73 41.14 7.25
C SER A 7 -19.45 40.49 7.75
N ILE A 8 -18.35 41.25 7.74
CA ILE A 8 -17.06 40.87 8.31
C ILE A 8 -17.07 41.32 9.78
N LEU A 9 -17.12 40.36 10.70
CA LEU A 9 -16.92 40.61 12.12
C LEU A 9 -15.46 40.28 12.46
N CYS A 10 -14.61 41.30 12.48
CA CYS A 10 -13.25 41.22 13.00
C CYS A 10 -13.29 41.17 14.53
N ILE A 11 -12.92 40.03 15.13
CA ILE A 11 -12.57 39.96 16.55
C ILE A 11 -11.08 39.63 16.64
N SER A 12 -10.29 40.68 16.77
CA SER A 12 -8.91 40.64 17.22
C SER A 12 -8.90 40.57 18.76
N MET A 13 -8.39 39.48 19.32
CA MET A 13 -7.86 39.48 20.69
C MET A 13 -6.38 39.16 20.63
N ILE A 14 -5.58 40.13 21.09
CA ILE A 14 -4.12 40.06 21.21
C ILE A 14 -3.78 40.01 22.71
N PHE A 15 -2.63 39.37 23.00
CA PHE A 15 -1.82 39.36 24.22
C PHE A 15 -2.23 38.30 25.26
N ILE A 16 -1.29 37.56 25.89
CA ILE A 16 -0.04 38.02 26.50
C ILE A 16 1.06 36.95 26.43
N LEU A 17 2.28 37.41 26.15
CA LEU A 17 3.56 36.70 26.34
C LEU A 17 3.91 36.59 27.82
N ALA A 18 4.25 35.38 28.27
CA ALA A 18 5.19 35.14 29.37
C ALA A 18 6.23 34.15 28.82
N GLY A 19 7.54 34.35 28.90
CA GLY A 19 8.33 35.14 29.84
C GLY A 19 9.35 34.21 30.49
N CYS A 20 10.52 34.08 29.84
CA CYS A 20 11.84 33.68 30.32
C CYS A 20 12.00 32.53 31.34
N SER A 21 12.88 31.58 30.99
CA SER A 21 14.07 31.25 31.80
C SER A 21 15.13 30.56 30.93
N ILE A 22 16.14 31.33 30.52
CA ILE A 22 17.47 30.84 30.17
C ILE A 22 18.25 30.77 31.49
N SER A 23 18.94 29.66 31.74
CA SER A 23 20.06 29.59 32.68
C SER A 23 21.09 28.55 32.20
N ASP A 24 22.14 29.13 31.64
CA ASP A 24 23.57 28.79 31.63
C ASP A 24 24.16 27.36 31.63
N LYS A 25 25.18 27.29 30.78
CA LYS A 25 26.27 26.31 30.66
C LYS A 25 27.05 26.13 31.98
N LYS A 26 27.52 24.91 32.26
CA LYS A 26 28.91 24.47 32.00
C LYS A 26 29.18 23.05 32.53
N ALA A 27 30.10 22.40 31.81
CA ALA A 27 30.79 21.15 32.10
C ALA A 27 31.50 21.14 33.46
N ASP A 28 31.78 19.95 34.04
CA ASP A 28 33.09 19.30 33.89
C ASP A 28 33.22 17.93 34.62
N THR A 29 33.93 17.02 33.95
CA THR A 29 34.88 15.99 34.42
C THR A 29 34.49 14.84 35.38
N GLN A 30 34.51 13.65 34.75
CA GLN A 30 35.24 12.40 35.05
C GLN A 30 35.31 11.79 36.47
N LYS A 31 35.09 10.45 36.47
CA LYS A 31 36.07 9.35 36.69
C LYS A 31 35.58 8.32 37.73
N ASN A 32 35.48 7.07 37.25
CA ASN A 32 35.94 5.80 37.85
C ASN A 32 35.44 5.44 39.27
N ASP A 33 35.09 4.23 39.66
CA ASP A 33 35.56 2.90 39.26
C ASP A 33 34.55 1.81 39.69
N THR A 34 34.74 0.66 39.05
CA THR A 34 34.31 -0.73 39.32
C THR A 34 34.29 -1.20 40.79
N ASP A 35 33.25 -1.93 41.21
CA ASP A 35 33.32 -3.24 41.91
C ASP A 35 31.88 -3.82 42.04
N LYS A 36 31.50 -4.90 41.33
CA LYS A 36 31.58 -6.33 41.68
C LYS A 36 30.49 -6.84 42.65
N SER A 37 29.60 -7.64 42.05
CA SER A 37 29.01 -8.90 42.52
C SER A 37 28.45 -8.98 43.95
N GLN A 38 27.15 -9.28 44.06
CA GLN A 38 26.76 -10.46 44.83
C GLN A 38 25.44 -11.09 44.36
N ASN A 39 25.54 -12.41 44.31
CA ASN A 39 24.61 -13.46 43.98
C ASN A 39 23.55 -13.62 45.09
N VAL A 40 22.28 -13.84 44.74
CA VAL A 40 21.31 -14.56 45.60
C VAL A 40 20.50 -15.50 44.71
N LYS A 41 20.63 -16.80 45.02
CA LYS A 41 19.73 -17.90 44.64
C LYS A 41 18.76 -18.18 45.79
N ASP A 42 17.65 -18.83 45.43
CA ASP A 42 16.71 -19.70 46.18
C ASP A 42 15.27 -19.25 45.93
N ASP A 43 14.28 -20.11 45.69
CA ASP A 43 14.25 -21.56 45.50
C ASP A 43 12.89 -21.93 44.87
N SER A 44 12.81 -23.14 44.32
CA SER A 44 11.65 -24.03 44.02
C SER A 44 10.21 -23.46 44.06
N GLU A 45 9.30 -23.81 43.13
CA GLU A 45 8.69 -25.15 43.11
C GLU A 45 8.28 -25.65 41.72
N ASN A 46 8.39 -26.98 41.63
CA ASN A 46 8.18 -27.90 40.54
C ASN A 46 6.80 -28.54 40.70
N TYR A 47 5.97 -28.50 39.66
CA TYR A 47 4.94 -29.53 39.45
C TYR A 47 5.05 -30.09 38.04
N SER A 48 5.78 -31.21 37.96
CA SER A 48 5.65 -32.22 36.92
C SER A 48 4.68 -33.30 37.39
N SER A 49 3.74 -33.67 36.54
CA SER A 49 3.21 -35.03 36.50
C SER A 49 2.89 -35.40 35.05
N GLY A 50 3.66 -36.35 34.50
CA GLY A 50 3.29 -37.08 33.28
C GLY A 50 2.00 -37.88 33.47
N THR A 51 1.43 -38.50 32.43
CA THR A 51 1.83 -39.85 31.98
C THR A 51 1.00 -40.27 30.73
N LYS A 52 1.68 -40.76 29.68
CA LYS A 52 1.38 -41.88 28.71
C LYS A 52 0.10 -41.82 27.84
N GLU A 53 0.20 -41.77 26.51
CA GLU A 53 0.50 -42.82 25.48
C GLU A 53 -0.75 -43.53 24.90
N ASN A 54 -0.81 -43.47 23.55
CA ASN A 54 -1.22 -44.46 22.55
C ASN A 54 -2.69 -44.74 22.18
N ASP A 55 -2.91 -44.71 20.84
CA ASP A 55 -3.63 -45.66 19.95
C ASP A 55 -4.50 -44.89 18.92
N GLU A 56 -4.06 -44.79 17.66
CA GLU A 56 -4.29 -45.70 16.52
C GLU A 56 -5.65 -45.55 15.81
N ILE A 57 -5.56 -45.02 14.57
CA ILE A 57 -6.13 -45.50 13.30
C ILE A 57 -7.56 -46.07 13.30
N MET A 58 -8.44 -45.44 12.51
CA MET A 58 -9.33 -46.17 11.59
C MET A 58 -9.56 -45.41 10.28
N GLN A 59 -9.13 -46.04 9.17
CA GLN A 59 -9.59 -45.82 7.80
C GLN A 59 -10.86 -46.62 7.51
N THR A 60 -11.68 -46.14 6.58
CA THR A 60 -12.36 -46.89 5.49
C THR A 60 -12.87 -45.85 4.47
N HIS A 61 -12.37 -45.77 3.23
CA HIS A 61 -12.78 -46.51 2.00
C HIS A 61 -14.31 -46.47 1.78
N ASP A 62 -14.92 -46.19 0.62
CA ASP A 62 -14.47 -46.06 -0.77
C ASP A 62 -15.64 -45.56 -1.66
N ASN A 63 -15.28 -45.11 -2.87
CA ASN A 63 -15.98 -45.25 -4.15
C ASN A 63 -16.65 -44.06 -4.87
N LYS A 64 -16.14 -43.97 -6.11
CA LYS A 64 -16.38 -43.19 -7.33
C LYS A 64 -17.69 -43.54 -8.05
N SER A 65 -18.35 -42.54 -8.66
CA SER A 65 -18.76 -42.53 -10.09
C SER A 65 -19.62 -41.30 -10.48
N ASP A 66 -19.13 -40.58 -11.50
CA ASP A 66 -19.80 -40.07 -12.71
C ASP A 66 -21.22 -39.43 -12.71
N VAL A 67 -21.22 -38.17 -13.18
CA VAL A 67 -21.95 -37.59 -14.33
C VAL A 67 -23.49 -37.31 -14.28
N ASP A 68 -23.75 -36.01 -14.55
CA ASP A 68 -24.85 -35.30 -15.23
C ASP A 68 -26.22 -34.92 -14.62
N ASP A 69 -26.49 -33.63 -14.89
CA ASP A 69 -27.76 -32.95 -15.19
C ASP A 69 -28.81 -32.71 -14.09
N LYS A 70 -28.87 -31.46 -13.62
CA LYS A 70 -29.93 -30.51 -14.04
C LYS A 70 -29.78 -29.11 -13.41
N LYS A 71 -29.58 -28.14 -14.30
CA LYS A 71 -30.26 -26.85 -14.42
C LYS A 71 -31.12 -26.42 -13.21
N ASN A 72 -30.71 -25.36 -12.53
CA ASN A 72 -31.66 -24.40 -12.01
C ASN A 72 -31.15 -22.96 -12.16
N LYS A 73 -32.09 -22.10 -12.54
CA LYS A 73 -31.91 -20.74 -13.05
C LYS A 73 -32.43 -19.78 -11.98
N SER A 74 -31.60 -18.85 -11.53
CA SER A 74 -31.96 -17.53 -10.97
C SER A 74 -30.67 -16.88 -10.47
N SER A 75 -30.41 -15.58 -10.49
CA SER A 75 -30.93 -14.39 -11.16
C SER A 75 -30.01 -13.29 -10.63
N ASP A 76 -29.42 -12.52 -11.55
CA ASP A 76 -29.05 -11.11 -11.44
C ASP A 76 -28.48 -10.59 -10.11
N ASP A 77 -27.18 -10.30 -10.11
CA ASP A 77 -26.70 -9.05 -9.53
C ASP A 77 -25.63 -8.42 -10.43
N ALA A 78 -25.78 -7.12 -10.63
CA ALA A 78 -25.26 -6.36 -11.76
C ALA A 78 -23.72 -6.27 -11.77
N ASN A 79 -23.10 -6.92 -12.75
CA ASN A 79 -21.73 -6.62 -13.16
C ASN A 79 -21.79 -5.40 -14.09
N GLU A 80 -21.55 -4.21 -13.54
CA GLU A 80 -21.45 -3.00 -14.35
C GLU A 80 -20.29 -3.14 -15.34
N LYS A 81 -20.68 -3.13 -16.61
CA LYS A 81 -19.85 -3.35 -17.77
C LYS A 81 -18.96 -2.11 -17.98
N TYR A 82 -17.76 -2.11 -17.41
CA TYR A 82 -16.72 -1.14 -17.74
C TYR A 82 -16.39 -1.25 -19.23
N THR A 83 -16.89 -0.28 -20.00
CA THR A 83 -16.62 -0.16 -21.42
C THR A 83 -15.23 0.44 -21.59
N GLN A 84 -14.28 -0.37 -22.05
CA GLN A 84 -12.96 0.11 -22.44
C GLN A 84 -13.10 1.03 -23.65
N GLN A 85 -13.00 2.34 -23.43
CA GLN A 85 -12.91 3.31 -24.51
C GLN A 85 -11.48 3.88 -24.53
N SER A 86 -10.68 3.33 -25.43
CA SER A 86 -9.30 3.74 -25.69
C SER A 86 -9.28 5.08 -26.45
N ASN A 87 -9.23 6.19 -25.72
CA ASN A 87 -8.91 7.50 -26.31
C ASN A 87 -7.44 7.82 -26.07
N THR A 88 -6.57 7.52 -27.04
CA THR A 88 -5.12 7.72 -26.98
C THR A 88 -4.77 9.19 -26.69
N VAL A 89 -3.92 9.41 -25.69
CA VAL A 89 -3.24 10.68 -25.44
C VAL A 89 -1.77 10.40 -25.68
N ASN A 90 -1.22 11.07 -26.68
CA ASN A 90 0.13 10.86 -27.20
C ASN A 90 1.17 11.27 -26.13
N ASN A 91 1.74 10.26 -25.47
CA ASN A 91 3.04 10.36 -24.82
C ASN A 91 3.85 9.16 -25.30
N LYS A 92 5.14 9.36 -25.61
CA LYS A 92 6.01 8.34 -26.20
C LYS A 92 6.10 7.07 -25.31
N GLN A 93 6.00 7.24 -23.98
CA GLN A 93 5.90 6.13 -23.03
C GLN A 93 4.57 5.36 -23.12
N THR A 94 3.46 6.00 -23.50
CA THR A 94 2.14 5.35 -23.63
C THR A 94 2.06 4.49 -24.90
N GLU A 95 2.71 4.92 -25.99
CA GLU A 95 2.74 4.19 -27.28
C GLU A 95 3.71 2.98 -27.25
N GLU A 96 4.79 3.05 -26.47
CA GLU A 96 5.76 1.96 -26.29
C GLU A 96 5.28 0.84 -25.34
N ASN A 97 4.09 0.98 -24.73
CA ASN A 97 3.53 0.02 -23.77
C ASN A 97 2.64 -1.08 -24.40
N ALA A 98 2.55 -1.15 -25.73
CA ALA A 98 1.83 -2.23 -26.41
C ALA A 98 2.60 -3.55 -26.23
N ALA A 99 2.06 -4.44 -25.37
CA ALA A 99 2.58 -5.78 -25.06
C ALA A 99 4.10 -5.82 -24.87
N ASN A 100 4.57 -5.49 -23.66
CA ASN A 100 5.99 -5.55 -23.32
C ASN A 100 6.45 -7.01 -23.12
N ASP A 101 6.43 -7.80 -24.19
CA ASP A 101 7.00 -9.16 -24.29
C ASP A 101 8.54 -9.15 -24.14
N SER A 102 9.12 -7.98 -23.86
CA SER A 102 10.56 -7.71 -23.77
C SER A 102 10.98 -7.19 -22.40
N GLN A 103 10.24 -7.54 -21.34
CA GLN A 103 10.68 -7.25 -19.97
C GLN A 103 12.06 -7.88 -19.73
N LYS A 104 13.02 -7.07 -19.27
CA LYS A 104 14.34 -7.59 -18.91
C LYS A 104 14.20 -8.41 -17.63
N GLN A 105 14.49 -9.71 -17.73
CA GLN A 105 14.53 -10.57 -16.56
C GLN A 105 15.67 -10.11 -15.64
N LYS A 106 15.34 -9.87 -14.38
CA LYS A 106 16.26 -9.42 -13.34
C LYS A 106 16.01 -10.27 -12.11
N ASP A 107 17.06 -10.49 -11.32
CA ASP A 107 16.95 -11.20 -10.04
C ASP A 107 15.91 -10.51 -9.15
N SER A 108 15.00 -11.31 -8.62
CA SER A 108 14.02 -10.89 -7.62
C SER A 108 14.45 -11.37 -6.23
N VAL A 109 14.05 -10.63 -5.20
CA VAL A 109 14.23 -11.03 -3.81
C VAL A 109 12.87 -11.24 -3.14
N LYS A 110 12.83 -11.96 -2.02
CA LYS A 110 11.61 -12.06 -1.22
C LYS A 110 11.25 -10.70 -0.62
N SER A 111 9.98 -10.34 -0.71
CA SER A 111 9.41 -9.17 -0.07
C SER A 111 9.58 -9.25 1.45
N LYS A 112 9.86 -8.10 2.05
CA LYS A 112 9.79 -7.86 3.51
C LYS A 112 8.62 -6.95 3.89
N VAL A 113 7.86 -6.49 2.90
CA VAL A 113 6.64 -5.72 3.09
C VAL A 113 5.42 -6.57 2.74
N LYS A 114 4.27 -6.23 3.31
CA LYS A 114 2.98 -6.85 3.01
C LYS A 114 2.23 -5.93 2.06
N LEU A 115 2.48 -6.11 0.76
CA LEU A 115 1.73 -5.44 -0.30
C LEU A 115 0.38 -6.16 -0.47
N HIS A 116 -0.71 -5.38 -0.54
CA HIS A 116 -2.05 -5.91 -0.77
C HIS A 116 -2.52 -5.59 -2.18
N GLU A 117 -3.25 -6.52 -2.77
CA GLU A 117 -4.01 -6.29 -4.00
C GLU A 117 -5.08 -5.21 -3.79
N GLY A 118 -5.44 -4.53 -4.87
CA GLY A 118 -6.42 -3.46 -4.86
C GLY A 118 -5.93 -2.20 -5.56
N ILE A 119 -6.71 -1.13 -5.42
CA ILE A 119 -6.44 0.15 -6.06
C ILE A 119 -5.77 1.09 -5.05
N TYR A 120 -4.62 1.61 -5.44
CA TYR A 120 -3.91 2.68 -4.73
C TYR A 120 -4.20 4.00 -5.45
N PHE A 121 -4.85 4.91 -4.75
CA PHE A 121 -5.34 6.18 -5.28
C PHE A 121 -4.35 7.29 -4.99
N ASP A 122 -4.15 8.23 -5.91
CA ASP A 122 -3.43 9.49 -5.61
C ASP A 122 -4.05 10.13 -4.35
N ASP A 123 -3.26 10.34 -3.29
CA ASP A 123 -3.75 10.82 -2.00
C ASP A 123 -4.51 12.15 -2.09
N LYS A 124 -4.21 12.95 -3.11
CA LYS A 124 -4.87 14.22 -3.38
C LYS A 124 -6.27 14.08 -4.00
N CYS A 125 -6.74 12.88 -4.32
CA CYS A 125 -8.14 12.65 -4.72
C CYS A 125 -9.10 12.60 -3.52
N PHE A 126 -8.62 12.77 -2.30
CA PHE A 126 -9.42 12.83 -1.08
C PHE A 126 -9.43 14.23 -0.44
N GLY A 127 -10.45 14.51 0.36
CA GLY A 127 -10.60 15.78 1.11
C GLY A 127 -11.34 16.89 0.37
N GLU A 128 -11.42 18.07 1.00
CA GLU A 128 -12.25 19.21 0.53
C GLU A 128 -11.81 19.78 -0.84
N ASN A 129 -10.55 19.55 -1.23
CA ASN A 129 -9.97 20.00 -2.49
C ASN A 129 -9.53 18.81 -3.37
N ALA A 130 -10.31 17.73 -3.33
CA ALA A 130 -10.04 16.51 -4.09
C ALA A 130 -9.79 16.80 -5.57
N LEU A 131 -8.69 16.25 -6.09
CA LEU A 131 -8.38 16.27 -7.51
C LEU A 131 -9.47 15.52 -8.29
N LYS A 132 -9.96 16.17 -9.33
CA LYS A 132 -10.84 15.56 -10.34
C LYS A 132 -10.05 14.83 -11.43
N ASP A 133 -8.78 15.18 -11.60
CA ASP A 133 -7.85 14.56 -12.55
C ASP A 133 -6.69 13.94 -11.80
N TYR A 134 -6.63 12.61 -11.78
CA TYR A 134 -5.61 11.90 -11.01
C TYR A 134 -5.24 10.56 -11.65
N CYS A 135 -4.26 9.87 -11.05
CA CYS A 135 -3.90 8.52 -11.46
C CYS A 135 -4.22 7.52 -10.35
N GLU A 136 -4.51 6.30 -10.75
CA GLU A 136 -4.69 5.16 -9.87
C GLU A 136 -3.75 4.03 -10.31
N ILE A 137 -3.26 3.27 -9.33
CA ILE A 137 -2.44 2.10 -9.57
C ILE A 137 -3.20 0.89 -9.05
N GLU A 138 -3.59 0.01 -9.97
CA GLU A 138 -4.23 -1.26 -9.64
C GLU A 138 -3.17 -2.33 -9.47
N ILE A 139 -3.09 -2.91 -8.27
CA ILE A 139 -2.16 -3.98 -7.91
C ILE A 139 -2.92 -5.31 -7.88
N SER A 140 -2.34 -6.33 -8.51
CA SER A 140 -2.90 -7.69 -8.57
C SER A 140 -1.80 -8.74 -8.59
N ASN A 141 -2.15 -10.02 -8.41
CA ASN A 141 -1.24 -11.16 -8.49
C ASN A 141 0.01 -10.98 -7.61
N VAL A 142 -0.18 -10.54 -6.36
CA VAL A 142 0.92 -10.34 -5.42
C VAL A 142 1.49 -11.70 -4.99
N THR A 143 2.80 -11.86 -5.15
CA THR A 143 3.56 -13.03 -4.70
C THR A 143 4.60 -12.61 -3.66
N ASP A 144 5.41 -13.56 -3.18
CA ASP A 144 6.53 -13.25 -2.30
C ASP A 144 7.68 -12.53 -3.02
N THR A 145 7.70 -12.48 -4.36
CA THR A 145 8.82 -11.92 -5.14
C THR A 145 8.41 -10.93 -6.23
N SER A 146 7.10 -10.79 -6.49
CA SER A 146 6.58 -9.93 -7.55
C SER A 146 5.14 -9.48 -7.29
N PHE A 147 4.67 -8.55 -8.11
CA PHE A 147 3.26 -8.22 -8.24
C PHE A 147 3.00 -7.66 -9.64
N ASP A 148 1.77 -7.79 -10.11
CA ASP A 148 1.33 -7.11 -11.31
C ASP A 148 0.76 -5.74 -10.96
N PHE A 149 0.96 -4.78 -11.86
CA PHE A 149 0.40 -3.44 -11.75
C PHE A 149 -0.16 -2.95 -13.08
N THR A 150 -1.22 -2.15 -13.02
CA THR A 150 -1.80 -1.43 -14.15
C THR A 150 -2.05 0.02 -13.73
N VAL A 151 -1.80 0.99 -14.61
CA VAL A 151 -1.99 2.41 -14.27
C VAL A 151 -3.13 2.99 -15.08
N TYR A 152 -4.02 3.69 -14.39
CA TYR A 152 -5.14 4.39 -14.96
C TYR A 152 -5.03 5.88 -14.71
N GLU A 153 -5.50 6.66 -15.68
CA GLU A 153 -5.84 8.05 -15.52
C GLU A 153 -7.34 8.14 -15.33
N VAL A 154 -7.76 8.89 -14.31
CA VAL A 154 -9.16 9.09 -13.97
C VAL A 154 -9.47 10.57 -14.07
N ASN A 155 -10.53 10.88 -14.82
CA ASN A 155 -11.13 12.20 -14.91
C ASN A 155 -12.56 12.12 -14.37
N VAL A 156 -12.80 12.81 -13.26
CA VAL A 156 -14.11 12.88 -12.60
C VAL A 156 -14.77 14.20 -12.93
N THR A 157 -15.91 14.12 -13.61
CA THR A 157 -16.82 15.25 -13.80
C THR A 157 -18.06 15.06 -12.93
N ASP A 158 -18.89 16.09 -12.81
CA ASP A 158 -20.12 16.00 -12.01
C ASP A 158 -21.13 14.99 -12.61
N GLU A 159 -20.95 14.59 -13.87
CA GLU A 159 -21.86 13.70 -14.60
C GLU A 159 -21.29 12.29 -14.85
N LYS A 160 -19.97 12.15 -14.89
CA LYS A 160 -19.30 10.91 -15.30
C LYS A 160 -17.87 10.83 -14.74
N GLU A 161 -17.47 9.62 -14.38
CA GLU A 161 -16.07 9.22 -14.23
C GLU A 161 -15.57 8.56 -15.53
N ASP A 162 -14.47 9.07 -16.08
CA ASP A 162 -13.77 8.46 -17.20
C ASP A 162 -12.45 7.85 -16.72
N ARG A 163 -12.39 6.52 -16.72
CA ARG A 163 -11.21 5.75 -16.31
C ARG A 163 -10.52 5.17 -17.54
N LYS A 164 -9.31 5.66 -17.83
CA LYS A 164 -8.54 5.28 -19.00
C LYS A 164 -7.23 4.61 -18.59
N MET A 165 -6.97 3.43 -19.13
CA MET A 165 -5.67 2.77 -18.97
C MET A 165 -4.58 3.56 -19.70
N ILE A 166 -3.53 3.95 -18.98
CA ILE A 166 -2.38 4.69 -19.51
C ILE A 166 -1.07 3.91 -19.42
N PHE A 167 -1.07 2.80 -18.67
CA PHE A 167 0.03 1.85 -18.60
C PHE A 167 -0.55 0.44 -18.52
N LEU A 168 -0.19 -0.41 -19.48
CA LEU A 168 -0.69 -1.78 -19.57
C LEU A 168 -0.24 -2.61 -18.35
N LYS A 169 -0.98 -3.66 -18.03
CA LYS A 169 -0.62 -4.64 -17.01
C LYS A 169 0.80 -5.19 -17.25
N ASN A 170 1.68 -4.99 -16.29
CA ASN A 170 3.07 -5.49 -16.27
C ASN A 170 3.42 -6.00 -14.87
N THR A 171 4.53 -6.74 -14.75
CA THR A 171 4.96 -7.34 -13.49
C THR A 171 6.20 -6.62 -12.94
N ALA A 172 6.07 -6.02 -11.74
CA ALA A 172 7.21 -5.54 -10.98
C ALA A 172 7.76 -6.66 -10.08
N VAL A 173 9.07 -6.65 -9.84
CA VAL A 173 9.74 -7.60 -8.94
C VAL A 173 10.28 -6.86 -7.73
N PHE A 174 10.24 -7.48 -6.55
CA PHE A 174 10.89 -6.91 -5.36
C PHE A 174 12.41 -6.96 -5.52
N THR A 175 13.09 -5.87 -5.13
CA THR A 175 14.53 -5.67 -5.33
C THR A 175 15.22 -5.27 -4.03
N GLY A 176 16.55 -5.16 -4.08
CA GLY A 176 17.36 -4.64 -2.98
C GLY A 176 17.20 -5.49 -1.72
N THR A 177 16.65 -4.88 -0.66
CA THR A 177 16.43 -5.55 0.62
C THR A 177 15.05 -6.19 0.77
N GLY A 178 14.19 -6.13 -0.26
CA GLY A 178 12.81 -6.61 -0.23
C GLY A 178 11.78 -5.55 0.22
N THR A 179 12.18 -4.28 0.33
CA THR A 179 11.33 -3.15 0.75
C THR A 179 11.05 -2.16 -0.38
N GLU A 180 11.41 -2.52 -1.60
CA GLU A 180 11.22 -1.75 -2.83
C GLU A 180 11.02 -2.74 -3.97
N ALA A 181 10.48 -2.27 -5.08
CA ALA A 181 10.29 -3.08 -6.28
C ALA A 181 10.58 -2.29 -7.54
N ALA A 182 10.79 -2.99 -8.65
CA ALA A 182 11.03 -2.36 -9.94
C ALA A 182 10.42 -3.16 -11.08
N PHE A 183 9.95 -2.43 -12.09
CA PHE A 183 9.66 -2.97 -13.41
C PHE A 183 10.74 -2.51 -14.39
N TYR A 184 11.33 -3.47 -15.12
CA TYR A 184 12.40 -3.23 -16.08
C TYR A 184 11.88 -3.35 -17.51
N GLY A 185 11.36 -2.23 -18.01
CA GLY A 185 11.05 -2.08 -19.42
C GLY A 185 12.32 -2.06 -20.29
N LYS A 186 12.13 -2.04 -21.60
CA LYS A 186 13.23 -2.03 -22.56
C LYS A 186 14.14 -0.81 -22.39
N ASP A 187 13.54 0.38 -22.40
CA ASP A 187 14.21 1.68 -22.44
C ASP A 187 13.96 2.54 -21.19
N TYR A 188 13.20 2.03 -20.21
CA TYR A 188 12.88 2.72 -18.98
C TYR A 188 12.72 1.74 -17.81
N THR A 189 12.78 2.26 -16.59
CA THR A 189 12.53 1.50 -15.35
C THR A 189 11.52 2.25 -14.53
N LEU A 190 10.51 1.55 -14.00
CA LEU A 190 9.63 2.08 -12.97
C LEU A 190 10.11 1.55 -11.64
N SER A 191 10.31 2.45 -10.67
CA SER A 191 10.71 2.10 -9.31
C SER A 191 9.57 2.37 -8.35
N PHE A 192 9.25 1.38 -7.53
CA PHE A 192 8.21 1.39 -6.52
C PHE A 192 8.87 1.43 -5.15
N THR A 193 8.47 2.38 -4.32
CA THR A 193 8.89 2.49 -2.93
C THR A 193 7.66 2.52 -2.03
N PHE A 194 7.82 2.02 -0.81
CA PHE A 194 6.74 1.84 0.15
C PHE A 194 7.04 2.63 1.42
N PRO A 195 6.83 3.96 1.43
CA PRO A 195 7.04 4.77 2.63
C PRO A 195 6.03 4.37 3.73
N ASP A 196 6.37 4.66 4.98
CA ASP A 196 5.52 4.33 6.14
C ASP A 196 4.80 5.58 6.68
N ASN A 197 4.15 6.35 5.80
CA ASN A 197 3.55 7.63 6.17
C ASN A 197 2.39 7.45 7.18
N HIS A 198 1.64 6.35 7.05
CA HIS A 198 0.55 6.00 7.95
C HIS A 198 0.96 5.07 9.12
N ARG A 199 2.26 4.79 9.30
CA ARG A 199 2.80 3.94 10.40
C ARG A 199 2.17 2.54 10.44
N ALA A 200 2.02 1.94 9.26
CA ALA A 200 1.41 0.64 9.04
C ALA A 200 2.44 -0.49 8.81
N TYR A 201 3.75 -0.19 8.80
CA TYR A 201 4.79 -1.19 8.55
C TYR A 201 4.59 -2.49 9.38
N PRO A 202 4.66 -3.69 8.74
CA PRO A 202 5.12 -3.96 7.37
C PRO A 202 4.04 -3.85 6.29
N VAL A 203 2.81 -3.47 6.61
CA VAL A 203 1.72 -3.32 5.65
C VAL A 203 1.94 -2.09 4.78
N VAL A 204 1.83 -2.27 3.47
CA VAL A 204 1.98 -1.17 2.50
C VAL A 204 0.63 -0.47 2.35
N THR A 205 0.47 0.64 3.04
CA THR A 205 -0.66 1.57 2.83
C THR A 205 -0.31 2.67 1.83
N ASP A 206 0.97 2.97 1.67
CA ASP A 206 1.50 4.05 0.84
C ASP A 206 2.48 3.52 -0.20
N MET A 207 2.35 4.02 -1.42
CA MET A 207 3.21 3.66 -2.55
C MET A 207 3.65 4.93 -3.28
N GLN A 208 4.91 5.00 -3.65
CA GLN A 208 5.42 6.04 -4.55
C GLN A 208 6.10 5.40 -5.75
N VAL A 209 5.87 5.96 -6.93
CA VAL A 209 6.40 5.44 -8.20
C VAL A 209 7.17 6.51 -8.93
N SER A 210 8.38 6.18 -9.39
CA SER A 210 9.22 7.04 -10.23
C SER A 210 9.54 6.36 -11.57
N GLY A 211 10.01 7.16 -12.55
CA GLY A 211 10.33 6.66 -13.89
C GLY A 211 9.16 6.73 -14.88
N PHE A 212 7.96 7.08 -14.39
CA PHE A 212 6.83 7.46 -15.23
C PHE A 212 6.29 8.83 -14.81
N LYS A 213 6.46 9.83 -15.67
CA LYS A 213 6.20 11.24 -15.35
C LYS A 213 4.80 11.52 -14.78
N LYS A 214 3.77 10.77 -15.17
CA LYS A 214 2.40 10.94 -14.63
C LYS A 214 2.29 10.53 -13.15
N LEU A 215 3.20 9.68 -12.67
CA LEU A 215 3.20 9.16 -11.32
C LEU A 215 4.16 9.86 -10.35
N GLU A 216 5.17 10.54 -10.88
CA GLU A 216 6.24 11.13 -10.08
C GLU A 216 5.76 12.21 -9.09
N GLY A 217 6.34 12.18 -7.88
CA GLY A 217 6.09 13.18 -6.84
C GLY A 217 4.72 13.07 -6.15
N LYS A 218 4.07 11.91 -6.26
CA LYS A 218 2.75 11.62 -5.68
C LYS A 218 2.83 10.40 -4.76
N THR A 219 1.92 10.35 -3.78
CA THR A 219 1.73 9.18 -2.93
C THR A 219 0.41 8.52 -3.32
N TYR A 220 0.46 7.21 -3.53
CA TYR A 220 -0.70 6.39 -3.85
C TYR A 220 -1.06 5.56 -2.64
N VAL A 221 -2.30 5.68 -2.18
CA VAL A 221 -2.74 5.12 -0.91
C VAL A 221 -3.86 4.11 -1.10
N ASN A 222 -3.83 3.02 -0.32
CA ASN A 222 -4.90 2.03 -0.29
C ASN A 222 -5.58 2.03 1.09
N ASN A 223 -6.69 2.74 1.17
CA ASN A 223 -7.49 2.88 2.39
C ASN A 223 -8.49 1.73 2.61
N ARG A 224 -8.39 0.64 1.85
CA ARG A 224 -9.29 -0.52 1.93
C ARG A 224 -8.65 -1.72 2.61
N ILE A 225 -7.45 -1.56 3.17
CA ILE A 225 -6.75 -2.63 3.88
C ILE A 225 -7.32 -2.74 5.30
N PRO A 226 -7.95 -3.88 5.67
CA PRO A 226 -8.59 -4.03 6.97
C PRO A 226 -7.64 -3.80 8.14
N GLY A 227 -8.02 -2.93 9.08
CA GLY A 227 -7.24 -2.58 10.27
C GLY A 227 -6.13 -1.54 10.01
N HIS A 228 -6.06 -1.01 8.79
CA HIS A 228 -5.09 0.00 8.36
C HIS A 228 -5.77 1.18 7.65
N GLU A 229 -7.06 1.39 7.94
CA GLU A 229 -7.82 2.52 7.42
C GLU A 229 -7.39 3.85 8.09
N PHE A 230 -7.45 4.94 7.33
CA PHE A 230 -7.11 6.30 7.74
C PHE A 230 -8.17 7.30 7.22
N GLY A 231 -8.23 8.49 7.82
CA GLY A 231 -9.23 9.52 7.54
C GLY A 231 -8.68 10.93 7.66
#